data_AF-W9S5U9-F1
#
_entry.id   AF-W9S5U9-F1
#
_cell.length_a   1.000
_cell.length_b   1.000
_cell.length_c   1.000
_cell.angle_alpha   90.00
_cell.angle_beta   90.00
_cell.angle_gamma   90.00
#
_symmetry.space_group_name_H-M   'P 1'
#
loop_
_entity.id
_entity.type
_entity.pdbx_description
1 polymer ?
#
loop_
_entity_poly.entity_id
_entity_poly.type
_entity_poly.pdbx_seq_one_letter_code
_entity_poly.pdbx_strand_id
1 'polypeptide(L)'
;MDINHSDLCNMYERQTNVTQTFIIRLQNSLKPSEYSNVVDWYSSTLRSLSTLRAPNYDDNMMVHVYNTVFQGFSAKLSGEQA
;
A
#
# COMPACT_ATOMS: atom_id res chain seq x y z
N MET A 1 6.02 -33.37 -15.57
CA MET A 1 6.73 -32.60 -14.54
C MET A 1 5.66 -32.11 -13.59
N ASP A 2 5.48 -32.80 -12.49
CA ASP A 2 4.49 -32.44 -11.49
C ASP A 2 5.13 -31.44 -10.54
N ILE A 3 4.56 -30.24 -10.46
CA ILE A 3 5.03 -29.20 -9.54
C ILE A 3 4.60 -29.63 -8.13
N ASN A 4 5.56 -29.79 -7.21
CA ASN A 4 5.25 -30.23 -5.85
C ASN A 4 4.57 -29.13 -5.05
N HIS A 5 3.82 -29.50 -4.02
CA HIS A 5 3.13 -28.56 -3.13
C HIS A 5 4.09 -27.56 -2.46
N SER A 6 5.31 -28.00 -2.14
CA SER A 6 6.39 -27.16 -1.59
C SER A 6 6.90 -26.10 -2.58
N ASP A 7 6.91 -26.42 -3.87
CA ASP A 7 7.32 -25.49 -4.92
C ASP A 7 6.24 -24.41 -5.12
N LEU A 8 4.96 -24.78 -5.00
CA LEU A 8 3.84 -23.85 -5.07
C LEU A 8 3.84 -22.84 -3.90
N CYS A 9 4.09 -23.29 -2.66
CA CYS A 9 4.19 -22.38 -1.51
C CYS A 9 5.32 -21.35 -1.67
N ASN A 10 6.50 -21.80 -2.09
CA ASN A 10 7.63 -20.89 -2.34
C ASN A 10 7.37 -19.91 -3.48
N MET A 11 6.63 -20.30 -4.53
CA MET A 11 6.23 -19.38 -5.60
C MET A 11 5.24 -18.34 -5.09
N TYR A 12 4.26 -18.75 -4.28
CA TYR A 12 3.28 -17.83 -3.68
C TYR A 12 3.93 -16.82 -2.74
N GLU A 13 4.85 -17.26 -1.88
CA GLU A 13 5.60 -16.38 -0.97
C GLU A 13 6.50 -15.39 -1.72
N ARG A 14 7.15 -15.83 -2.81
CA ARG A 14 7.90 -14.90 -3.66
C ARG A 14 7.00 -13.87 -4.33
N GLN A 15 5.81 -14.29 -4.76
CA GLN A 15 4.87 -13.39 -5.42
C GLN A 15 4.27 -12.37 -4.44
N THR A 16 4.10 -12.73 -3.16
CA THR A 16 3.66 -11.81 -2.12
C THR A 16 4.76 -10.87 -1.62
N ASN A 17 6.03 -11.30 -1.64
CA ASN A 17 7.17 -10.46 -1.23
C ASN A 17 7.58 -9.40 -2.27
N VAL A 18 7.21 -9.57 -3.54
CA VAL A 18 7.54 -8.58 -4.57
C VAL A 18 6.71 -7.32 -4.37
N THR A 19 7.41 -6.21 -4.14
CA THR A 19 6.78 -4.89 -4.02
C THR A 19 6.34 -4.38 -5.39
N GLN A 20 5.08 -3.99 -5.51
CA GLN A 20 4.48 -3.39 -6.70
C GLN A 20 3.97 -1.99 -6.38
N THR A 21 3.84 -1.14 -7.39
CA THR A 21 3.26 0.20 -7.19
C THR A 21 1.76 0.15 -7.41
N PHE A 22 0.99 0.47 -6.38
CA PHE A 22 -0.46 0.52 -6.41
C PHE A 22 -0.93 1.97 -6.39
N ILE A 23 -2.08 2.24 -7.01
CA ILE A 23 -2.78 3.53 -6.91
C ILE A 23 -3.94 3.35 -5.95
N ILE A 24 -3.86 3.99 -4.80
CA ILE A 24 -4.90 3.98 -3.78
C ILE A 24 -5.76 5.22 -3.99
N ARG A 25 -7.04 4.98 -4.27
CA ARG A 25 -8.04 6.05 -4.43
C ARG A 25 -8.77 6.26 -3.12
N LEU A 26 -8.82 7.50 -2.66
CA LEU A 26 -9.54 7.89 -1.46
C LEU A 26 -10.69 8.83 -1.81
N GLN A 27 -11.79 8.67 -1.09
CA GLN A 27 -12.90 9.62 -1.17
C GLN A 27 -12.60 10.79 -0.23
N ASN A 28 -12.29 11.97 -0.79
CA ASN A 28 -11.99 13.16 0.02
C ASN A 28 -13.13 13.58 0.95
N SER A 29 -14.38 13.20 0.63
CA SER A 29 -15.54 13.40 1.52
C SER A 29 -15.41 12.66 2.86
N LEU A 30 -14.55 11.63 2.95
CA LEU A 30 -14.29 10.87 4.16
C LEU A 30 -13.06 11.37 4.93
N LYS A 31 -12.40 12.45 4.47
CA LYS A 31 -11.27 13.04 5.18
C LYS A 31 -11.72 13.54 6.56
N PRO A 32 -11.17 13.05 7.67
CA PRO A 32 -11.48 13.58 8.99
C PRO A 32 -11.12 15.07 9.07
N SER A 33 -11.91 15.84 9.81
CA SER A 33 -11.63 17.26 10.07
C SER A 33 -10.35 17.48 10.88
N GLU A 34 -9.88 16.45 11.58
CA GLU A 34 -8.63 16.42 12.35
C GLU A 34 -7.38 16.65 11.49
N TYR A 35 -7.43 16.33 10.20
CA TYR A 35 -6.30 16.53 9.28
C TYR A 35 -6.41 17.88 8.57
N SER A 36 -5.39 18.73 8.71
CA SER A 36 -5.34 20.02 8.01
C SER A 36 -5.05 19.87 6.51
N ASN A 37 -4.29 18.83 6.14
CA ASN A 37 -3.92 18.52 4.76
C ASN A 37 -4.30 17.07 4.41
N VAL A 38 -4.69 16.84 3.15
CA VAL A 38 -4.93 15.49 2.59
C VAL A 38 -3.67 14.64 2.59
N VAL A 39 -2.49 15.26 2.45
CA VAL A 39 -1.20 14.55 2.46
C VAL A 39 -0.97 13.87 3.81
N ASP A 40 -1.18 14.58 4.91
CA ASP A 40 -1.00 14.03 6.26
C ASP A 40 -1.97 12.87 6.54
N TRP A 41 -3.20 13.00 6.04
CA TRP A 41 -4.21 11.95 6.13
C TRP A 41 -3.82 10.70 5.32
N TYR A 42 -3.28 10.88 4.11
CA TYR A 42 -2.81 9.79 3.26
C TYR A 42 -1.61 9.07 3.87
N SER A 43 -0.62 9.82 4.36
CA SER A 43 0.53 9.27 5.07
C SER A 43 0.12 8.49 6.30
N SER A 44 -0.86 8.98 7.06
CA SER A 44 -1.38 8.28 8.25
C SER A 44 -2.12 6.99 7.88
N THR A 45 -2.88 7.00 6.78
CA THR A 45 -3.58 5.83 6.24
C THR A 45 -2.57 4.78 5.76
N LEU A 46 -1.56 5.21 5.00
CA LEU A 46 -0.49 4.33 4.53
C LEU A 46 0.28 3.73 5.70
N ARG A 47 0.65 4.54 6.69
CA ARG A 47 1.35 4.07 7.89
C ARG A 47 0.52 3.04 8.66
N SER A 48 -0.80 3.26 8.80
CA SER A 48 -1.69 2.29 9.42
C SER A 48 -1.72 0.96 8.64
N LEU A 49 -1.85 1.02 7.32
CA LEU A 49 -1.82 -0.16 6.46
C LEU A 49 -0.50 -0.94 6.60
N SER A 50 0.63 -0.23 6.63
CA SER A 50 1.93 -0.83 6.84
C SER A 50 2.02 -1.45 8.23
N THR A 51 1.69 -0.75 9.32
CA THR A 51 1.73 -1.33 10.68
C THR A 51 0.86 -2.57 10.86
N LEU A 52 -0.25 -2.68 10.12
CA LEU A 52 -1.15 -3.83 10.18
C LEU A 52 -0.65 -5.04 9.37
N ARG A 53 0.15 -4.82 8.32
CA ARG A 53 0.50 -5.85 7.34
C ARG A 53 2.00 -6.10 7.14
N ALA A 54 2.89 -5.21 7.57
CA ALA A 54 4.33 -5.44 7.68
C ALA A 54 5.03 -4.41 8.59
N PRO A 55 5.91 -4.82 9.52
CA PRO A 55 6.60 -3.91 10.44
C PRO A 55 7.60 -2.93 9.77
N ASN A 56 7.90 -3.10 8.48
CA ASN A 56 8.90 -2.31 7.76
C ASN A 56 8.26 -1.16 6.96
N TYR A 57 7.63 -0.22 7.67
CA TYR A 57 7.23 1.05 7.06
C TYR A 57 8.50 1.85 6.74
N ASP A 58 8.77 2.07 5.46
CA ASP A 58 9.80 2.98 4.97
C ASP A 58 9.10 4.25 4.47
N ASP A 59 9.61 5.43 4.82
CA ASP A 59 9.04 6.70 4.33
C ASP A 59 9.06 6.78 2.78
N ASN A 60 9.89 5.97 2.11
CA ASN A 60 9.93 5.84 0.65
C ASN A 60 8.80 4.99 0.04
N MET A 61 7.87 4.49 0.86
CA MET A 61 6.75 3.69 0.41
C MET A 61 5.72 4.53 -0.34
N MET A 62 5.60 5.83 -0.02
CA MET A 62 4.75 6.77 -0.74
C MET A 62 5.49 7.29 -1.99
N VAL A 63 4.96 6.97 -3.17
CA VAL A 63 5.59 7.32 -4.46
C VAL A 63 5.09 8.66 -4.98
N HIS A 64 3.79 8.91 -4.88
CA HIS A 64 3.18 10.13 -5.42
C HIS A 64 1.82 10.41 -4.80
N VAL A 65 1.44 11.68 -4.67
CA VAL A 65 0.11 12.11 -4.22
C VAL A 65 -0.64 12.73 -5.39
N TYR A 66 -1.83 12.22 -5.66
CA TYR A 66 -2.77 12.76 -6.64
C TYR A 66 -3.84 13.56 -5.91
N ASN A 67 -3.87 14.88 -6.13
CA ASN A 67 -4.84 15.80 -5.51
C ASN A 67 -5.72 16.53 -6.55
N THR A 68 -5.65 16.12 -7.83
CA THR A 68 -6.32 16.78 -8.94
C THR A 68 -7.59 16.03 -9.37
N VAL A 69 -7.53 15.25 -10.47
CA VAL A 69 -8.67 14.60 -11.15
C VAL A 69 -9.31 13.51 -10.28
N PHE A 70 -8.53 12.96 -9.35
CA PHE A 70 -9.00 12.11 -8.28
C PHE A 70 -8.14 12.36 -7.05
N GLN A 71 -8.67 11.95 -5.90
CA GLN A 71 -8.03 12.12 -4.60
C GLN A 71 -7.41 10.77 -4.22
N GLY A 72 -6.10 10.73 -4.03
CA GLY A 72 -5.42 9.48 -3.74
C GLY A 72 -3.90 9.59 -3.78
N PHE A 73 -3.23 8.45 -3.67
CA PHE A 73 -1.78 8.39 -3.73
C PHE A 73 -1.32 7.05 -4.30
N SER A 74 -0.14 7.02 -4.90
CA SER A 74 0.53 5.77 -5.24
C SER A 74 1.52 5.38 -4.16
N ALA A 75 1.50 4.11 -3.77
CA ALA A 75 2.44 3.54 -2.83
C ALA A 75 2.98 2.20 -3.32
N LYS A 76 4.21 1.90 -2.89
CA LYS A 76 4.86 0.62 -3.09
C LYS A 76 4.37 -0.35 -2.02
N LEU A 77 3.52 -1.30 -2.39
CA LEU A 77 2.99 -2.31 -1.48
C LEU A 77 3.46 -3.71 -1.93
N SER A 78 3.68 -4.61 -0.99
CA SER A 78 3.81 -6.04 -1.26
C SER A 78 2.44 -6.64 -1.57
N GLY A 79 2.38 -7.84 -2.15
CA GLY A 79 1.10 -8.52 -2.44
C GLY A 79 0.27 -8.79 -1.18
N GLU A 80 0.92 -8.91 -0.02
CA GLU A 80 0.24 -9.00 1.28
C GLU A 80 -0.37 -7.68 1.73
N GLN A 81 0.16 -6.54 1.29
CA GLN A 81 -0.23 -5.20 1.76
C GLN A 81 -1.38 -4.57 0.95
N ALA A 82 -1.59 -4.98 -0.30
CA ALA A 82 -2.68 -4.50 -1.17
C ALA A 82 -4.05 -5.12 -0.82
#